data_AF-A0A126R8Z7-F1
#
_entry.id   AF-A0A126R8Z7-F1
#
_cell.length_a   1.000
_cell.length_b   1.000
_cell.length_c   1.000
_cell.angle_alpha   90.00
_cell.angle_beta   90.00
_cell.angle_gamma   90.00
#
_symmetry.space_group_name_H-M   'P 1'
#
loop_
_entity.id
_entity.type
_entity.pdbx_description
1 polymer ?
#
loop_
_entity_poly.entity_id
_entity_poly.type
_entity_poly.pdbx_seq_one_letter_code
_entity_poly.pdbx_strand_id
1 'polypeptide(L)'
;MAEHPRRQEGLQRVQIGLTGLAGVVLLVGLANIVIEKARLDDPAIPPPAVPTLDLNAVAPKEPLAELGVQPAPEQQPIVPDLQPDPNLRNPMDRDPQASER
;
A
#
# COMPACT_ATOMS: atom_id res chain seq x y z
N MET A 1 -32.42 -13.07 62.57
CA MET A 1 -31.39 -13.28 61.54
C MET A 1 -31.92 -14.26 60.50
N ALA A 2 -32.66 -13.82 59.46
CA ALA A 2 -33.04 -14.68 58.34
C ALA A 2 -33.59 -13.84 57.17
N GLU A 3 -32.71 -13.39 56.27
CA GLU A 3 -33.09 -12.59 55.08
C GLU A 3 -32.34 -13.04 53.82
N HIS A 4 -32.35 -14.31 53.41
CA HIS A 4 -31.63 -14.72 52.18
C HIS A 4 -32.33 -15.64 51.15
N PRO A 5 -33.66 -15.79 51.03
CA PRO A 5 -34.24 -16.57 49.93
C PRO A 5 -34.19 -15.86 48.57
N ARG A 6 -34.39 -14.52 48.51
CA ARG A 6 -34.43 -13.77 47.23
C ARG A 6 -33.11 -13.67 46.46
N ARG A 7 -31.97 -13.87 47.14
CA ARG A 7 -30.64 -13.84 46.49
C ARG A 7 -30.41 -15.05 45.61
N GLN A 8 -31.07 -16.18 45.90
CA GLN A 8 -30.86 -17.45 45.21
C GLN A 8 -31.54 -17.48 43.82
N GLU A 9 -32.76 -16.94 43.68
CA GLU A 9 -33.45 -16.87 42.39
C GLU A 9 -32.76 -15.96 41.37
N GLY A 10 -32.18 -14.84 41.83
CA GLY A 10 -31.40 -13.95 40.98
C GLY A 10 -30.13 -14.64 40.45
N LEU A 11 -29.45 -15.41 41.30
CA LEU A 11 -28.24 -16.14 40.93
C LEU A 11 -28.52 -17.23 39.89
N GLN A 12 -29.66 -17.91 39.99
CA GLN A 12 -30.01 -19.00 39.08
C GLN A 12 -30.22 -18.49 37.64
N ARG A 13 -30.87 -17.33 37.47
CA ARG A 13 -31.05 -16.69 36.16
C ARG A 13 -29.73 -16.21 35.56
N VAL A 14 -28.88 -15.61 36.40
CA VAL A 14 -27.54 -15.16 35.99
C VAL A 14 -26.66 -16.34 35.58
N GLN A 15 -26.72 -17.47 36.30
CA GLN A 15 -25.96 -18.67 35.98
C GLN A 15 -26.38 -19.29 34.64
N ILE A 16 -27.68 -19.31 34.35
CA ILE A 16 -28.22 -19.76 33.06
C ILE A 16 -27.73 -18.83 31.95
N GLY A 17 -27.82 -17.51 32.16
CA GLY A 17 -27.32 -16.51 31.20
C GLY A 17 -25.82 -16.62 30.95
N LEU A 18 -25.03 -16.79 32.01
CA LEU A 18 -23.57 -16.92 31.94
C LEU A 18 -23.14 -18.19 31.20
N THR A 19 -23.85 -19.31 31.43
CA THR A 19 -23.59 -20.57 30.71
C THR A 19 -23.85 -20.40 29.21
N GLY A 20 -24.94 -19.73 28.82
CA GLY A 20 -25.22 -19.41 27.43
C GLY A 20 -24.15 -18.51 26.80
N LEU A 21 -23.73 -17.46 27.52
CA LEU A 21 -22.69 -16.55 27.07
C LEU A 21 -21.34 -17.27 26.92
N ALA A 22 -20.98 -18.12 27.87
CA ALA A 22 -19.80 -18.98 27.77
C ALA A 22 -19.85 -19.90 26.55
N GLY A 23 -21.03 -20.46 26.23
CA GLY A 23 -21.25 -21.26 25.03
C GLY A 23 -21.01 -20.46 23.74
N VAL A 24 -21.51 -19.23 23.63
CA VAL A 24 -21.28 -18.37 22.46
C VAL A 24 -19.79 -18.04 22.31
N VAL A 25 -19.11 -17.70 23.41
CA VAL A 25 -17.67 -17.42 23.40
C VAL A 25 -16.88 -18.66 22.96
N LEU A 26 -17.28 -19.85 23.42
CA LEU A 26 -16.67 -21.12 23.00
C LEU A 26 -16.83 -21.35 21.49
N LEU A 27 -18.03 -21.12 20.95
CA LEU A 27 -18.30 -21.28 19.51
C LEU A 27 -17.49 -20.28 18.67
N VAL A 28 -17.42 -19.02 19.07
CA VAL A 28 -16.60 -18.00 18.39
C VAL A 28 -15.11 -18.37 18.46
N GLY A 29 -14.64 -18.82 19.62
CA GLY A 29 -13.26 -19.29 19.79
C GLY A 29 -12.93 -20.48 18.88
N LEU A 30 -13.82 -21.47 18.82
CA LEU A 30 -13.64 -22.63 17.94
C LEU A 30 -13.64 -22.23 16.47
N ALA A 31 -14.53 -21.32 16.05
CA ALA A 31 -14.57 -20.81 14.69
C ALA A 31 -13.22 -20.17 14.30
N ASN A 32 -12.63 -19.36 15.17
CA ASN A 32 -11.33 -18.74 14.92
C ASN A 32 -10.22 -19.80 14.75
N ILE A 33 -10.20 -20.84 15.57
CA ILE A 33 -9.23 -21.94 15.47
C ILE A 33 -9.39 -22.70 14.14
N VAL A 34 -10.62 -22.98 13.73
CA VAL A 34 -10.92 -23.69 12.47
C VAL A 34 -10.49 -22.86 11.27
N ILE A 35 -10.74 -21.54 11.27
CA ILE A 35 -10.32 -20.65 10.18
C ILE A 35 -8.79 -20.62 10.05
N GLU A 36 -8.06 -20.52 11.16
CA GLU A 36 -6.61 -20.53 11.16
C GLU A 36 -6.07 -21.86 10.61
N LYS A 37 -6.62 -22.99 11.07
CA LYS A 37 -6.25 -24.32 10.57
C LYS A 37 -6.55 -24.50 9.09
N ALA A 38 -7.72 -24.04 8.63
CA ALA A 38 -8.08 -24.11 7.22
C ALA A 38 -7.13 -23.31 6.32
N ARG A 39 -6.57 -22.19 6.79
CA ARG A 39 -5.56 -21.42 6.03
C ARG A 39 -4.21 -22.12 5.96
N LEU A 40 -3.80 -22.83 7.02
CA LEU A 40 -2.54 -23.59 6.99
C LEU A 40 -2.60 -24.78 6.02
N ASP A 41 -3.77 -25.40 5.91
CA ASP A 41 -4.01 -26.53 5.00
C ASP A 41 -4.46 -26.09 3.60
N ASP A 42 -4.54 -24.78 3.33
CA ASP A 42 -4.84 -24.25 1.99
C ASP A 42 -3.54 -24.15 1.16
N PRO A 43 -3.29 -25.08 0.22
CA PRO A 43 -2.11 -25.04 -0.65
C PRO A 43 -2.13 -23.86 -1.63
N ALA A 44 -3.24 -23.10 -1.68
CA ALA A 44 -3.41 -21.98 -2.60
C ALA A 44 -2.79 -20.66 -2.11
N ILE A 45 -2.25 -20.59 -0.88
CA ILE A 45 -1.48 -19.42 -0.42
C ILE A 45 -0.02 -19.64 -0.79
N PRO A 46 0.51 -18.95 -1.83
CA PRO A 46 1.93 -19.06 -2.16
C PRO A 46 2.73 -18.53 -0.96
N PRO A 47 3.88 -19.13 -0.64
CA PRO A 47 4.79 -18.53 0.33
C PRO A 47 5.07 -17.08 -0.08
N PRO A 48 5.27 -16.16 0.88
CA PRO A 48 5.63 -14.79 0.56
C PRO A 48 6.82 -14.82 -0.40
N ALA A 49 6.64 -14.26 -1.59
CA ALA A 49 7.67 -14.22 -2.61
C ALA A 49 8.85 -13.41 -2.07
N VAL A 50 9.82 -14.10 -1.51
CA VAL A 50 11.15 -13.54 -1.31
C VAL A 50 11.70 -13.27 -2.71
N PRO A 51 12.25 -12.08 -2.99
CA PRO A 51 12.87 -11.81 -4.27
C PRO A 51 14.04 -12.78 -4.42
N THR A 52 13.83 -13.84 -5.21
CA THR A 52 14.90 -14.73 -5.62
C THR A 52 15.78 -13.89 -6.54
N LEU A 53 16.98 -13.51 -6.06
CA LEU A 53 18.01 -13.00 -6.95
C LEU A 53 18.38 -14.13 -7.89
N ASP A 54 17.86 -14.05 -9.11
CA ASP A 54 18.21 -14.97 -10.19
C ASP A 54 19.69 -14.77 -10.50
N LEU A 55 20.53 -15.69 -10.01
CA LEU A 55 21.98 -15.70 -10.28
C LEU A 55 22.27 -16.02 -11.77
N ASN A 56 21.25 -16.27 -12.58
CA ASN A 56 21.30 -16.40 -14.03
C ASN A 56 20.53 -15.28 -14.74
N ALA A 57 20.62 -14.05 -14.25
CA ALA A 57 20.46 -12.89 -15.12
C ALA A 57 21.61 -12.89 -16.16
N VAL A 58 21.43 -13.64 -17.25
CA VAL A 58 22.10 -13.33 -18.51
C VAL A 58 21.73 -11.87 -18.77
N ALA A 59 22.74 -11.00 -18.69
CA ALA A 59 22.59 -9.57 -18.87
C ALA A 59 21.65 -9.27 -20.05
N PRO A 60 20.74 -8.30 -19.95
CA PRO A 60 19.90 -7.90 -21.08
C PRO A 60 20.81 -7.63 -22.28
N LYS A 61 20.78 -8.51 -23.28
CA LYS A 61 21.51 -8.32 -24.53
C LYS A 61 20.82 -7.17 -25.23
N GLU A 62 21.44 -5.99 -25.18
CA GLU A 62 21.01 -4.75 -25.83
C GLU A 62 20.85 -4.96 -27.34
N PRO A 63 19.66 -5.36 -27.83
CA PRO A 63 19.50 -5.87 -29.19
C PRO A 63 19.60 -4.75 -30.24
N LEU A 64 19.40 -3.51 -29.79
CA LEU A 64 19.53 -2.30 -30.60
C LEU A 64 21.02 -1.91 -30.80
N ALA A 65 21.89 -2.23 -29.83
CA ALA A 65 23.31 -1.93 -29.94
C ALA A 65 24.01 -2.86 -30.95
N GLU A 66 23.61 -4.14 -31.02
CA GLU A 66 24.12 -5.09 -32.02
C GLU A 66 23.69 -4.75 -33.45
N LEU A 67 22.54 -4.09 -33.62
CA LEU A 67 22.04 -3.61 -34.92
C LEU A 67 22.65 -2.27 -35.35
N GLY A 68 23.57 -1.69 -34.55
CA GLY A 68 24.25 -0.44 -34.86
C GLY A 68 23.36 0.80 -34.84
N VAL A 69 22.13 0.68 -34.32
CA VAL A 69 21.19 1.81 -34.23
C VAL A 69 21.48 2.64 -32.99
N GLN A 70 22.37 3.61 -33.14
CA GLN A 70 22.59 4.63 -32.12
C GLN A 70 21.44 5.66 -32.19
N PRO A 71 20.87 6.09 -31.04
CA PRO A 71 19.96 7.22 -31.02
C PRO A 71 20.66 8.44 -31.61
N ALA A 72 20.02 9.13 -32.55
CA ALA A 72 20.54 10.40 -33.04
C ALA A 72 20.66 11.38 -31.86
N PRO A 73 21.73 12.19 -31.77
CA PRO A 73 21.80 13.24 -30.77
C PRO A 73 20.59 14.17 -30.92
N GLU A 74 19.99 14.57 -29.81
CA GLU A 74 18.80 15.40 -29.82
C GLU A 74 19.06 16.70 -30.61
N GLN A 75 18.52 16.78 -31.82
CA GLN A 75 18.41 18.05 -32.53
C GLN A 75 17.41 18.90 -31.74
N GLN A 76 17.91 19.94 -31.08
CA GLN A 76 17.07 20.98 -30.50
C GLN A 76 16.05 21.41 -31.56
N PRO A 77 14.73 21.35 -31.26
CA PRO A 77 13.72 21.76 -32.22
C PRO A 77 13.89 23.25 -32.53
N ILE A 78 14.52 23.57 -33.66
CA ILE A 78 14.43 24.90 -34.26
C ILE A 78 13.03 25.01 -34.85
N VAL A 79 12.09 25.49 -34.03
CA VAL A 79 10.76 25.93 -34.46
C VAL A 79 10.93 27.23 -35.25
N PRO A 80 10.65 27.25 -36.58
CA PRO A 80 11.06 28.36 -37.44
C PRO A 80 10.42 29.73 -37.16
N ASP A 81 9.39 29.83 -36.33
CA ASP A 81 8.62 31.07 -36.11
C ASP A 81 8.47 31.52 -34.64
N LEU A 82 9.13 30.85 -33.68
CA LEU A 82 9.23 31.40 -32.33
C LEU A 82 10.49 32.26 -32.23
N GLN A 83 10.37 33.54 -32.60
CA GLN A 83 11.38 34.52 -32.23
C GLN A 83 11.51 34.50 -30.70
N PRO A 84 12.71 34.23 -30.14
CA PRO A 84 12.92 34.28 -28.70
C PRO A 84 12.49 35.66 -28.19
N ASP A 85 11.58 35.70 -27.21
CA ASP A 85 11.06 36.98 -26.71
C ASP A 85 12.23 37.88 -26.27
N PRO A 86 12.38 39.07 -26.87
CA PRO A 86 13.55 39.93 -26.66
C PRO A 86 13.71 40.37 -25.20
N ASN A 87 12.63 40.31 -24.39
CA ASN A 87 12.69 40.65 -22.97
C ASN A 87 13.37 39.59 -22.10
N LEU A 88 13.58 38.36 -22.58
CA LEU A 88 14.36 37.35 -21.84
C LEU A 88 15.83 37.73 -21.68
N ARG A 89 16.34 38.66 -22.50
CA ARG A 89 17.73 39.13 -22.41
C ARG A 89 17.91 40.20 -21.34
N ASN A 90 16.84 40.83 -20.87
CA ASN A 90 16.94 41.77 -19.78
C ASN A 90 17.06 41.02 -18.46
N PRO A 91 17.94 41.47 -17.54
CA PRO A 91 17.97 40.93 -16.19
C PRO A 91 16.58 41.11 -15.57
N MET A 92 16.00 40.02 -15.05
CA MET A 92 14.66 40.01 -14.44
C MET A 92 14.55 40.93 -13.22
N ASP A 93 15.68 41.34 -12.64
CA ASP A 93 15.76 42.14 -11.41
C ASP A 93 15.51 43.65 -11.62
N ARG A 94 14.98 44.07 -12.79
CA ARG A 94 14.64 45.47 -13.05
C ARG A 94 13.22 45.77 -12.58
N ASP A 95 13.09 46.36 -11.40
CA ASP A 95 11.80 46.86 -10.91
C ASP A 95 11.19 47.87 -11.91
N PRO A 96 9.90 47.74 -12.28
CA PRO A 96 9.25 48.53 -13.33
C PRO A 96 9.01 50.01 -12.96
N GLN A 97 9.59 50.51 -11.86
CA GLN A 97 9.37 51.86 -11.33
C GLN A 97 10.61 52.77 -11.40
N ALA A 98 11.73 52.29 -11.95
CA ALA A 98 12.95 53.11 -12.11
C ALA A 98 12.97 53.97 -13.39
N SER A 99 11.89 54.01 -14.16
CA SER A 99 11.84 54.71 -15.46
C SER A 99 10.94 55.95 -15.50
N GLU A 100 10.45 56.45 -14.35
CA GLU A 100 9.58 57.64 -14.27
C GLU A 100 10.07 58.71 -13.28
N ARG A 101 11.39 58.96 -13.19
CA ARG A 101 11.92 60.19 -12.60
C ARG A 101 13.05 60.78 -13.43
#